data_AF-A0A3P6FWF0-F1
#
_entry.id   AF-A0A3P6FWF0-F1
#
_cell.length_a   1.000
_cell.length_b   1.000
_cell.length_c   1.000
_cell.angle_alpha   90.00
_cell.angle_beta   90.00
_cell.angle_gamma   90.00
#
_symmetry.space_group_name_H-M   'P 1'
#
loop_
_entity.id
_entity.type
_entity.pdbx_description
1 polymer ?
#
loop_
_entity_poly.entity_id
_entity_poly.type
_entity_poly.pdbx_seq_one_letter_code
_entity_poly.pdbx_strand_id
1 'polypeptide(L)'
;INNVGTNLRKPTVEYSSENYAKIMSTNWESAFHFPQIAHPLLKASGVGSIVCISSVAGLVHLSSGSVYGATKGALNQLTMNLACEWTWDNIRTNCVALWYIKTSLVEPINNVGTNLTKPTVEYSNGYYPKIMSTNWESTFHFPQIAHPLLKASGVGSIVCIFSVAGLVHLSSGSVYGATNGALNQLTRNLACEWAWDNIRTNCVAP
;
A
#
# COMPACT_ATOMS: atom_id res chain seq x y z
N ILE A 1 -8.36 -3.25 8.41
CA ILE A 1 -7.12 -2.93 7.68
C ILE A 1 -5.96 -3.51 8.48
N ASN A 2 -5.20 -4.46 7.92
CA ASN A 2 -4.03 -5.06 8.56
C ASN A 2 -2.77 -4.28 8.17
N ASN A 3 -2.42 -3.27 8.98
CA ASN A 3 -1.27 -2.40 8.74
C ASN A 3 -0.10 -2.60 9.71
N VAL A 4 -0.35 -3.18 10.89
CA VAL A 4 0.67 -3.32 11.94
C VAL A 4 1.87 -4.08 11.40
N GLY A 5 3.07 -3.53 11.66
CA GLY A 5 4.31 -4.14 11.23
C GLY A 5 5.53 -3.45 11.81
N THR A 6 6.63 -4.20 11.91
CA THR A 6 7.96 -3.73 12.30
C THR A 6 9.02 -4.34 11.40
N ASN A 7 10.22 -3.77 11.42
CA ASN A 7 11.37 -4.32 10.73
C ASN A 7 12.64 -4.12 11.55
N LEU A 8 13.42 -5.19 11.75
CA LEU A 8 14.78 -5.15 12.27
C LEU A 8 15.72 -5.58 11.15
N ARG A 9 16.41 -4.63 10.52
CA ARG A 9 17.29 -4.92 9.39
C ARG A 9 18.64 -5.41 9.87
N LYS A 10 18.91 -6.69 9.63
CA LYS A 10 20.19 -7.34 9.91
C LYS A 10 20.50 -8.37 8.82
N PRO A 11 21.78 -8.72 8.62
CA PRO A 11 22.15 -9.93 7.88
C PRO A 11 21.43 -11.15 8.45
N THR A 12 21.07 -12.11 7.58
CA THR A 12 20.32 -13.32 8.00
C THR A 12 21.01 -14.06 9.15
N VAL A 13 22.34 -14.09 9.16
CA VAL A 13 23.16 -14.78 10.18
C VAL A 13 23.16 -14.09 11.54
N GLU A 14 22.65 -12.85 11.65
CA GLU A 14 22.61 -12.07 12.90
C GLU A 14 21.22 -12.01 13.53
N TYR A 15 20.21 -12.67 12.96
CA TYR A 15 18.91 -12.78 13.63
C TYR A 15 19.00 -13.78 14.78
N SER A 16 18.64 -13.33 15.98
CA SER A 16 18.34 -14.22 17.10
C SER A 16 16.91 -14.76 17.00
N SER A 17 16.61 -15.79 17.77
CA SER A 17 15.26 -16.33 17.97
C SER A 17 14.26 -15.26 18.38
N GLU A 18 14.66 -14.33 19.24
CA GLU A 18 13.81 -13.25 19.76
C GLU A 18 13.51 -12.23 18.67
N ASN A 19 14.51 -11.86 17.86
CA ASN A 19 14.32 -10.96 16.72
C ASN A 19 13.34 -11.56 15.71
N TYR A 20 13.50 -12.85 15.40
CA TYR A 20 12.60 -13.59 14.53
C TYR A 20 11.17 -13.62 15.07
N ALA A 21 11.00 -14.09 16.31
CA ALA A 21 9.70 -14.23 16.95
C ALA A 21 8.96 -12.87 17.04
N LYS A 22 9.68 -11.79 17.35
CA LYS A 22 9.11 -10.45 17.40
C LYS A 22 8.59 -9.98 16.04
N ILE A 23 9.35 -10.21 14.96
CA ILE A 23 8.91 -9.81 13.60
C ILE A 23 7.74 -10.68 13.15
N MET A 24 7.79 -12.00 13.37
CA MET A 24 6.71 -12.92 12.99
C MET A 24 5.42 -12.63 13.73
N SER A 25 5.46 -12.49 15.05
CA SER A 25 4.28 -12.16 15.86
C SER A 25 3.65 -10.83 15.43
N THR A 26 4.48 -9.80 15.22
CA THR A 26 3.99 -8.47 14.84
C THR A 26 3.46 -8.41 13.42
N ASN A 27 4.16 -8.98 12.44
CA ASN A 27 3.86 -8.78 11.02
C ASN A 27 2.95 -9.86 10.43
N TRP A 28 3.09 -11.10 10.89
CA TRP A 28 2.42 -12.26 10.34
C TRP A 28 1.25 -12.71 11.23
N GLU A 29 1.52 -13.08 12.48
CA GLU A 29 0.49 -13.66 13.36
C GLU A 29 -0.65 -12.67 13.60
N SER A 30 -0.34 -11.39 13.82
CA SER A 30 -1.36 -10.35 13.96
C SER A 30 -2.29 -10.26 12.74
N ALA A 31 -1.72 -10.32 11.53
CA ALA A 31 -2.44 -10.20 10.28
C ALA A 31 -3.18 -11.48 9.88
N PHE A 32 -2.76 -12.63 10.41
CA PHE A 32 -3.45 -13.90 10.26
C PHE A 32 -4.63 -14.03 11.22
N HIS A 33 -4.42 -13.77 12.51
CA HIS A 33 -5.44 -13.96 13.55
C HIS A 33 -6.52 -12.89 13.52
N PHE A 34 -6.20 -11.63 13.16
CA PHE A 34 -7.19 -10.56 13.18
C PHE A 34 -8.35 -10.82 12.19
N PRO A 35 -8.11 -11.13 10.90
CA PRO A 35 -9.17 -11.56 9.98
C PRO A 35 -9.94 -12.79 10.48
N GLN A 36 -9.24 -13.78 11.03
CA GLN A 36 -9.85 -15.02 11.52
C GLN A 36 -10.90 -14.73 12.60
N ILE A 37 -10.56 -13.89 13.57
CA ILE A 37 -11.46 -13.50 14.66
C ILE A 37 -12.56 -12.55 14.17
N ALA A 38 -12.25 -11.68 13.20
CA ALA A 38 -13.20 -10.72 12.65
C ALA A 38 -14.21 -11.34 11.65
N HIS A 39 -13.97 -12.56 11.16
CA HIS A 39 -14.77 -13.20 10.12
C HIS A 39 -16.29 -13.20 10.42
N PRO A 40 -16.77 -13.60 11.62
CA PRO A 40 -18.21 -13.60 11.91
C PRO A 40 -18.84 -12.21 11.81
N LEU A 41 -18.10 -11.16 12.21
CA LEU A 41 -18.56 -9.78 12.14
C LEU A 41 -18.57 -9.25 10.71
N LEU A 42 -17.53 -9.59 9.93
CA LEU A 42 -17.43 -9.24 8.51
C LEU A 42 -18.52 -9.94 7.67
N LYS A 43 -18.86 -11.17 8.02
CA LYS A 43 -19.96 -11.91 7.40
C LYS A 43 -21.31 -11.30 7.79
N ALA A 44 -21.51 -10.99 9.06
CA ALA A 44 -22.74 -10.36 9.55
C ALA A 44 -22.99 -8.97 8.95
N SER A 45 -21.96 -8.25 8.53
CA SER A 45 -22.12 -6.94 7.86
C SER A 45 -22.65 -7.04 6.43
N GLY A 46 -22.77 -8.24 5.86
CA GLY A 46 -23.31 -8.50 4.52
C GLY A 46 -22.41 -8.10 3.35
N VAL A 47 -21.48 -7.15 3.55
CA VAL A 47 -20.41 -6.77 2.61
C VAL A 47 -19.14 -6.49 3.41
N GLY A 48 -18.17 -7.40 3.35
CA GLY A 48 -16.89 -7.28 4.07
C GLY A 48 -15.76 -6.78 3.18
N SER A 49 -14.77 -6.09 3.78
CA SER A 49 -13.54 -5.72 3.08
C SER A 49 -12.32 -5.74 3.99
N ILE A 50 -11.29 -6.43 3.55
CA ILE A 50 -10.00 -6.55 4.22
C ILE A 50 -8.92 -6.05 3.27
N VAL A 51 -8.04 -5.20 3.81
CA VAL A 51 -6.84 -4.73 3.13
C VAL A 51 -5.64 -5.05 4.01
N CYS A 52 -4.71 -5.81 3.46
CA CYS A 52 -3.43 -6.12 4.08
C CYS A 52 -2.34 -5.22 3.50
N ILE A 53 -1.52 -4.63 4.38
CA ILE A 53 -0.39 -3.79 3.97
C ILE A 53 0.88 -4.64 3.92
N SER A 54 1.25 -5.01 2.70
CA SER A 54 2.48 -5.72 2.39
C SER A 54 3.61 -4.72 2.05
N SER A 55 4.68 -5.24 1.44
CA SER A 55 5.79 -4.47 0.94
C SER A 55 6.30 -5.12 -0.34
N VAL A 56 6.91 -4.32 -1.20
CA VAL A 56 7.69 -4.83 -2.34
C VAL A 56 8.79 -5.80 -1.94
N ALA A 57 9.29 -5.76 -0.69
CA ALA A 57 10.20 -6.78 -0.15
C ALA A 57 9.57 -8.19 -0.06
N GLY A 58 8.24 -8.30 -0.16
CA GLY A 58 7.53 -9.58 -0.26
C GLY A 58 7.31 -10.06 -1.71
N LEU A 59 7.73 -9.27 -2.70
CA LEU A 59 7.61 -9.58 -4.13
C LEU A 59 8.97 -9.76 -4.80
N VAL A 60 9.95 -8.96 -4.39
CA VAL A 60 11.31 -8.97 -4.95
C VAL A 60 12.35 -9.03 -3.84
N HIS A 61 13.58 -9.44 -4.19
CA HIS A 61 14.69 -9.44 -3.25
C HIS A 61 15.19 -8.01 -3.00
N LEU A 62 15.28 -7.64 -1.73
CA LEU A 62 15.80 -6.35 -1.28
C LEU A 62 16.67 -6.57 -0.04
N SER A 63 17.63 -5.67 0.21
CA SER A 63 18.41 -5.64 1.46
C SER A 63 17.58 -5.12 2.67
N SER A 64 16.30 -5.50 2.73
CA SER A 64 15.34 -5.10 3.75
C SER A 64 15.23 -6.09 4.92
N GLY A 65 16.02 -7.17 4.91
CA GLY A 65 15.99 -8.25 5.90
C GLY A 65 15.15 -9.45 5.44
N SER A 66 15.73 -10.65 5.54
CA SER A 66 15.12 -11.90 5.06
C SER A 66 13.83 -12.25 5.79
N VAL A 67 13.80 -12.09 7.12
CA VAL A 67 12.60 -12.36 7.94
C VAL A 67 11.47 -11.40 7.58
N TYR A 68 11.76 -10.10 7.47
CA TYR A 68 10.76 -9.10 7.07
C TYR A 68 10.18 -9.40 5.68
N GLY A 69 11.04 -9.64 4.68
CA GLY A 69 10.63 -10.01 3.32
C GLY A 69 9.72 -11.25 3.32
N ALA A 70 10.10 -12.29 4.08
CA ALA A 70 9.28 -13.49 4.23
C ALA A 70 7.89 -13.18 4.82
N THR A 71 7.79 -12.36 5.87
CA THR A 71 6.49 -11.98 6.44
C THR A 71 5.60 -11.25 5.42
N LYS A 72 6.17 -10.38 4.60
CA LYS A 72 5.42 -9.63 3.58
C LYS A 72 5.03 -10.50 2.39
N GLY A 73 5.87 -11.46 2.00
CA GLY A 73 5.50 -12.50 1.05
C GLY A 73 4.35 -13.38 1.56
N ALA A 74 4.38 -13.77 2.83
CA ALA A 74 3.31 -14.54 3.46
C ALA A 74 1.98 -13.77 3.46
N LEU A 75 1.99 -12.45 3.71
CA LEU A 75 0.78 -11.61 3.60
C LEU A 75 0.18 -11.60 2.20
N ASN A 76 1.02 -11.58 1.15
CA ASN A 76 0.54 -11.64 -0.23
C ASN A 76 -0.21 -12.95 -0.47
N GLN A 77 0.35 -14.08 -0.04
CA GLN A 77 -0.27 -15.39 -0.20
C GLN A 77 -1.54 -15.54 0.65
N LEU A 78 -1.50 -15.13 1.91
CA LEU A 78 -2.67 -15.12 2.79
C LEU A 78 -3.82 -14.34 2.17
N THR A 79 -3.54 -13.16 1.61
CA THR A 79 -4.57 -12.34 0.98
C THR A 79 -5.28 -13.09 -0.14
N MET A 80 -4.52 -13.75 -1.02
CA MET A 80 -5.11 -14.52 -2.12
C MET A 80 -5.97 -15.68 -1.60
N ASN A 81 -5.49 -16.41 -0.59
CA ASN A 81 -6.25 -17.52 0.01
C ASN A 81 -7.56 -17.01 0.63
N LEU A 82 -7.51 -15.96 1.44
CA LEU A 82 -8.70 -15.37 2.07
C LEU A 82 -9.70 -14.83 1.03
N ALA A 83 -9.22 -14.28 -0.09
CA ALA A 83 -10.09 -13.83 -1.17
C ALA A 83 -10.85 -15.00 -1.81
N CYS A 84 -10.19 -16.14 -2.00
CA CYS A 84 -10.83 -17.35 -2.52
C CYS A 84 -11.79 -17.98 -1.50
N GLU A 85 -11.39 -18.07 -0.23
CA GLU A 85 -12.16 -18.73 0.82
C GLU A 85 -13.43 -17.95 1.18
N TRP A 86 -13.34 -16.62 1.27
CA TRP A 86 -14.42 -15.79 1.86
C TRP A 86 -15.27 -15.04 0.85
N THR A 87 -15.07 -15.32 -0.45
CA THR A 87 -15.89 -14.75 -1.53
C THR A 87 -17.39 -15.04 -1.34
N TRP A 88 -17.74 -16.25 -0.89
CA TRP A 88 -19.13 -16.67 -0.67
C TRP A 88 -19.82 -15.96 0.50
N ASP A 89 -19.02 -15.41 1.42
CA ASP A 89 -19.50 -14.58 2.53
C ASP A 89 -19.57 -13.09 2.15
N ASN A 90 -19.37 -12.76 0.87
CA ASN A 90 -19.28 -11.40 0.34
C ASN A 90 -18.18 -10.55 1.01
N ILE A 91 -17.06 -11.19 1.35
CA ILE A 91 -15.88 -10.55 1.94
C ILE A 91 -14.79 -10.47 0.88
N ARG A 92 -14.34 -9.24 0.57
CA ARG A 92 -13.23 -9.00 -0.36
C ARG A 92 -11.93 -8.80 0.39
N THR A 93 -10.88 -9.49 -0.02
CA THR A 93 -9.54 -9.35 0.57
C THR A 93 -8.55 -8.87 -0.49
N ASN A 94 -7.83 -7.79 -0.21
CA ASN A 94 -6.83 -7.21 -1.11
C ASN A 94 -5.52 -6.94 -0.36
N CYS A 95 -4.41 -6.97 -1.10
CA CYS A 95 -3.08 -6.67 -0.56
C CYS A 95 -2.50 -5.45 -1.26
N VAL A 96 -1.84 -4.60 -0.49
CA VAL A 96 -1.16 -3.40 -0.99
C VAL A 96 0.32 -3.53 -0.67
N ALA A 97 1.16 -3.68 -1.71
CA ALA A 97 2.62 -3.77 -1.55
C ALA A 97 3.28 -2.40 -1.68
N LEU A 98 3.71 -1.82 -0.55
CA LEU A 98 4.32 -0.49 -0.51
C LEU A 98 5.84 -0.52 -0.76
N TRP A 99 6.35 0.58 -1.36
CA TRP A 99 7.78 0.88 -1.45
C TRP A 99 8.30 1.56 -0.18
N TYR A 100 9.61 1.90 -0.14
CA TYR A 100 10.17 2.67 0.97
C TYR A 100 9.43 3.99 1.16
N ILE A 101 8.91 4.19 2.36
CA ILE A 101 8.30 5.44 2.80
C ILE A 101 9.28 6.12 3.73
N LYS A 102 9.55 7.41 3.48
CA LYS A 102 10.50 8.21 4.25
C LYS A 102 10.06 8.28 5.71
N THR A 103 10.77 7.56 6.55
CA THR A 103 10.60 7.49 8.00
C THR A 103 11.98 7.31 8.63
N SER A 104 12.12 7.59 9.92
CA SER A 104 13.37 7.36 10.67
C SER A 104 13.87 5.91 10.53
N LEU A 105 12.95 4.96 10.33
CA LEU A 105 13.23 3.53 10.18
C LEU A 105 13.96 3.19 8.86
N VAL A 106 13.87 4.03 7.82
CA VAL A 106 14.51 3.78 6.51
C VAL A 106 15.69 4.72 6.22
N GLU A 107 16.00 5.66 7.12
CA GLU A 107 17.13 6.59 6.96
C GLU A 107 18.47 5.90 6.63
N PRO A 108 18.84 4.76 7.26
CA PRO A 108 20.09 4.07 6.94
C PRO A 108 20.19 3.54 5.50
N ILE A 109 19.08 3.47 4.77
CA ILE A 109 18.96 2.85 3.43
C ILE A 109 18.75 3.91 2.35
N ASN A 110 18.20 5.08 2.71
CA ASN A 110 17.94 6.18 1.77
C ASN A 110 19.21 6.78 1.14
N ASN A 111 20.39 6.42 1.63
CA ASN A 111 21.68 6.78 1.01
C ASN A 111 22.05 5.91 -0.21
N VAL A 112 21.29 4.84 -0.50
CA VAL A 112 21.51 3.98 -1.68
C VAL A 112 20.51 4.34 -2.79
N GLY A 113 20.77 5.46 -3.49
CA GLY A 113 20.38 5.62 -4.90
C GLY A 113 18.91 5.85 -5.28
N THR A 114 17.96 6.04 -4.36
CA THR A 114 16.56 6.39 -4.71
C THR A 114 16.06 7.67 -4.05
N ASN A 115 16.85 8.75 -4.08
CA ASN A 115 16.37 10.07 -3.70
C ASN A 115 15.36 10.59 -4.73
N LEU A 116 14.07 10.22 -4.57
CA LEU A 116 12.93 10.79 -5.30
C LEU A 116 12.68 12.27 -4.97
N THR A 117 13.35 12.76 -3.93
CA THR A 117 13.21 14.10 -3.37
C THR A 117 14.54 14.84 -3.50
N LYS A 118 14.55 15.96 -4.22
CA LYS A 118 15.65 16.91 -4.31
C LYS A 118 15.12 18.33 -4.10
N PRO A 119 15.94 19.30 -3.69
CA PRO A 119 15.54 20.70 -3.72
C PRO A 119 14.94 21.07 -5.08
N THR A 120 13.90 21.93 -5.08
CA THR A 120 13.17 22.27 -6.32
C THR A 120 14.11 22.72 -7.44
N VAL A 121 15.17 23.43 -7.09
CA VAL A 121 16.19 23.98 -8.01
C VAL A 121 17.09 22.91 -8.64
N GLU A 122 17.11 21.69 -8.12
CA GLU A 122 17.94 20.58 -8.60
C GLU A 122 17.18 19.57 -9.47
N TYR A 123 15.86 19.75 -9.68
CA TYR A 123 15.12 18.91 -10.61
C TYR A 123 15.58 19.20 -12.05
N SER A 124 16.20 18.22 -12.69
CA SER A 124 16.54 18.31 -14.12
C SER A 124 15.30 18.10 -14.99
N ASN A 125 15.31 18.63 -16.22
CA ASN A 125 14.19 18.54 -17.17
C ASN A 125 13.72 17.10 -17.45
N GLY A 126 14.57 16.09 -17.29
CA GLY A 126 14.19 14.68 -17.48
C GLY A 126 13.55 14.01 -16.25
N TYR A 127 13.72 14.57 -15.06
CA TYR A 127 13.29 13.93 -13.81
C TYR A 127 11.83 14.27 -13.47
N TYR A 128 11.39 15.49 -13.78
CA TYR A 128 10.01 15.94 -13.58
C TYR A 128 8.99 15.12 -14.40
N PRO A 129 9.15 14.92 -15.73
CA PRO A 129 8.22 14.10 -16.51
C PRO A 129 8.13 12.67 -16.03
N LYS A 130 9.24 12.09 -15.54
CA LYS A 130 9.28 10.73 -15.02
C LYS A 130 8.45 10.55 -13.75
N ILE A 131 8.49 11.53 -12.83
CA ILE A 131 7.67 11.49 -11.61
C ILE A 131 6.19 11.67 -11.97
N MET A 132 5.88 12.59 -12.89
CA MET A 132 4.51 12.81 -13.35
C MET A 132 3.94 11.55 -14.04
N SER A 133 4.68 10.92 -14.95
CA SER A 133 4.19 9.73 -15.65
C SER A 133 4.02 8.53 -14.72
N THR A 134 4.95 8.36 -13.77
CA THR A 134 4.91 7.22 -12.84
C THR A 134 3.82 7.37 -11.78
N ASN A 135 3.70 8.55 -11.17
CA ASN A 135 2.80 8.75 -10.02
C ASN A 135 1.40 9.23 -10.44
N TRP A 136 1.31 10.09 -11.45
CA TRP A 136 0.06 10.77 -11.81
C TRP A 136 -0.63 10.11 -13.01
N GLU A 137 0.04 9.99 -14.15
CA GLU A 137 -0.61 9.53 -15.39
C GLU A 137 -1.20 8.11 -15.25
N SER A 138 -0.43 7.18 -14.66
CA SER A 138 -0.89 5.82 -14.39
C SER A 138 -2.15 5.80 -13.51
N THR A 139 -2.14 6.57 -12.42
CA THR A 139 -3.23 6.63 -11.44
C THR A 139 -4.44 7.43 -11.94
N PHE A 140 -4.26 8.29 -12.93
CA PHE A 140 -5.35 9.03 -13.58
C PHE A 140 -6.07 8.19 -14.65
N HIS A 141 -5.31 7.45 -15.46
CA HIS A 141 -5.88 6.67 -16.57
C HIS A 141 -6.43 5.31 -16.13
N PHE A 142 -5.80 4.64 -15.16
CA PHE A 142 -6.26 3.32 -14.71
C PHE A 142 -7.71 3.31 -14.21
N PRO A 143 -8.17 4.27 -13.38
CA PRO A 143 -9.57 4.34 -12.98
C PRO A 143 -10.52 4.46 -14.18
N GLN A 144 -10.19 5.25 -15.20
CA GLN A 144 -11.05 5.41 -16.39
C GLN A 144 -11.25 4.09 -17.12
N ILE A 145 -10.20 3.27 -17.21
CA ILE A 145 -10.25 1.95 -17.83
C ILE A 145 -11.02 0.95 -16.94
N ALA A 146 -10.86 1.04 -15.63
CA ALA A 146 -11.51 0.15 -14.66
C ALA A 146 -13.00 0.46 -14.45
N HIS A 147 -13.43 1.73 -14.61
CA HIS A 147 -14.79 2.19 -14.36
C HIS A 147 -15.88 1.36 -15.05
N PRO A 148 -15.86 1.10 -16.38
CA PRO A 148 -16.89 0.31 -17.02
C PRO A 148 -16.99 -1.12 -16.48
N LEU A 149 -15.85 -1.72 -16.09
CA LEU A 149 -15.81 -3.07 -15.51
C LEU A 149 -16.40 -3.09 -14.09
N LEU A 150 -16.02 -2.11 -13.26
CA LEU A 150 -16.51 -1.94 -11.90
C LEU A 150 -18.00 -1.58 -11.85
N LYS A 151 -18.48 -0.83 -12.85
CA LYS A 151 -19.89 -0.52 -13.02
C LYS A 151 -20.69 -1.75 -13.45
N ALA A 152 -20.16 -2.53 -14.41
CA ALA A 152 -20.80 -3.75 -14.87
C ALA A 152 -20.93 -4.82 -13.77
N SER A 153 -20.01 -4.85 -12.79
CA SER A 153 -20.12 -5.76 -11.63
C SER A 153 -21.18 -5.35 -10.61
N GLY A 154 -21.82 -4.18 -10.74
CA GLY A 154 -22.87 -3.68 -9.84
C GLY A 154 -22.37 -3.22 -8.46
N VAL A 155 -21.09 -3.47 -8.15
CA VAL A 155 -20.37 -2.95 -6.97
C VAL A 155 -18.89 -2.84 -7.30
N GLY A 156 -18.26 -1.73 -6.91
CA GLY A 156 -16.84 -1.49 -7.16
C GLY A 156 -16.11 -0.92 -5.95
N SER A 157 -14.78 -1.07 -5.93
CA SER A 157 -13.93 -0.37 -4.98
C SER A 157 -12.59 -0.03 -5.61
N ILE A 158 -12.16 1.22 -5.48
CA ILE A 158 -10.80 1.66 -5.79
C ILE A 158 -10.13 2.14 -4.50
N VAL A 159 -8.87 1.75 -4.33
CA VAL A 159 -8.01 2.27 -3.26
C VAL A 159 -6.78 2.88 -3.93
N CYS A 160 -6.69 4.21 -3.91
CA CYS A 160 -5.51 4.93 -4.36
C CYS A 160 -4.48 4.98 -3.22
N ILE A 161 -3.19 4.92 -3.58
CA ILE A 161 -2.10 5.09 -2.61
C ILE A 161 -1.38 6.37 -2.98
N PHE A 162 -1.31 7.29 -2.04
CA PHE A 162 -0.47 8.49 -2.14
C PHE A 162 0.32 8.63 -0.84
N SER A 163 1.19 9.62 -0.70
CA SER A 163 1.99 9.84 0.51
C SER A 163 1.47 11.00 1.34
N VAL A 164 1.67 10.95 2.66
CA VAL A 164 1.46 12.13 3.54
C VAL A 164 2.17 13.39 3.04
N ALA A 165 3.24 13.25 2.23
CA ALA A 165 3.89 14.32 1.49
C ALA A 165 2.95 15.20 0.64
N GLY A 166 1.79 14.68 0.23
CA GLY A 166 0.76 15.44 -0.48
C GLY A 166 -0.16 16.26 0.42
N LEU A 167 -0.03 16.12 1.74
CA LEU A 167 -0.80 16.82 2.77
C LEU A 167 0.06 17.78 3.61
N VAL A 168 1.36 17.51 3.71
CA VAL A 168 2.30 18.26 4.55
C VAL A 168 3.53 18.71 3.76
N HIS A 169 4.24 19.71 4.27
CA HIS A 169 5.48 20.19 3.68
C HIS A 169 6.63 19.16 3.83
N LEU A 170 7.43 19.00 2.77
CA LEU A 170 8.72 18.32 2.79
C LEU A 170 9.79 19.19 2.13
N SER A 171 10.92 19.43 2.81
CA SER A 171 12.01 20.33 2.40
C SER A 171 12.71 19.97 1.07
N SER A 172 12.41 18.82 0.46
CA SER A 172 12.94 18.41 -0.85
C SER A 172 11.92 17.63 -1.69
N GLY A 173 10.63 17.76 -1.36
CA GLY A 173 9.58 16.93 -1.93
C GLY A 173 8.60 17.69 -2.81
N SER A 174 8.95 18.81 -3.43
CA SER A 174 7.97 19.68 -4.09
C SER A 174 7.16 18.98 -5.19
N VAL A 175 7.83 18.30 -6.13
CA VAL A 175 7.17 17.58 -7.23
C VAL A 175 6.46 16.31 -6.73
N TYR A 176 7.11 15.56 -5.85
CA TYR A 176 6.53 14.36 -5.24
C TYR A 176 5.28 14.70 -4.40
N GLY A 177 5.34 15.73 -3.57
CA GLY A 177 4.22 16.23 -2.79
C GLY A 177 3.09 16.76 -3.67
N ALA A 178 3.41 17.52 -4.72
CA ALA A 178 2.41 18.02 -5.67
C ALA A 178 1.64 16.87 -6.34
N THR A 179 2.33 15.84 -6.84
CA THR A 179 1.67 14.66 -7.44
C THR A 179 0.78 13.93 -6.44
N ASN A 180 1.25 13.71 -5.22
CA ASN A 180 0.44 13.06 -4.18
C ASN A 180 -0.75 13.91 -3.70
N GLY A 181 -0.61 15.23 -3.66
CA GLY A 181 -1.71 16.15 -3.39
C GLY A 181 -2.77 16.12 -4.49
N ALA A 182 -2.36 16.03 -5.75
CA ALA A 182 -3.26 15.84 -6.88
C ALA A 182 -4.01 14.50 -6.79
N LEU A 183 -3.32 13.41 -6.43
CA LEU A 183 -3.96 12.09 -6.23
C LEU A 183 -5.02 12.11 -5.12
N ASN A 184 -4.74 12.82 -4.03
CA ASN A 184 -5.70 13.00 -2.94
C ASN A 184 -6.97 13.73 -3.41
N GLN A 185 -6.81 14.81 -4.20
CA GLN A 185 -7.96 15.51 -4.77
C GLN A 185 -8.72 14.66 -5.79
N LEU A 186 -8.01 13.96 -6.68
CA LEU A 186 -8.60 13.04 -7.64
C LEU A 186 -9.44 11.96 -6.95
N THR A 187 -8.91 11.34 -5.89
CA THR A 187 -9.62 10.31 -5.12
C THR A 187 -10.96 10.84 -4.60
N ARG A 188 -10.99 12.07 -4.06
CA ARG A 188 -12.22 12.68 -3.57
C ARG A 188 -13.23 12.93 -4.68
N ASN A 189 -12.77 13.41 -5.83
CA ASN A 189 -13.65 13.65 -6.99
C ASN A 189 -14.26 12.33 -7.48
N LEU A 190 -13.43 11.30 -7.68
CA LEU A 190 -13.88 9.97 -8.11
C LEU A 190 -14.86 9.33 -7.11
N ALA A 191 -14.67 9.56 -5.80
CA ALA A 191 -15.59 9.06 -4.78
C ALA A 191 -16.99 9.66 -4.92
N CYS A 192 -17.08 10.95 -5.27
CA CYS A 192 -18.35 11.62 -5.53
C CYS A 192 -18.95 11.21 -6.89
N GLU A 193 -18.14 11.23 -7.94
CA GLU A 193 -18.57 10.96 -9.32
C GLU A 193 -19.14 9.55 -9.47
N TRP A 194 -18.52 8.56 -8.82
CA TRP A 194 -18.85 7.15 -9.04
C TRP A 194 -19.71 6.53 -7.94
N ALA A 195 -20.12 7.31 -6.96
CA ALA A 195 -21.06 6.87 -5.92
C ALA A 195 -22.37 6.35 -6.54
N TRP A 196 -22.86 7.00 -7.60
CA TRP A 196 -24.06 6.61 -8.34
C TRP A 196 -23.96 5.24 -9.01
N ASP A 197 -22.73 4.81 -9.32
CA ASP A 197 -22.45 3.50 -9.92
C ASP A 197 -22.14 2.43 -8.85
N ASN A 198 -22.38 2.72 -7.57
CA ASN A 198 -22.04 1.86 -6.44
C ASN A 198 -20.53 1.50 -6.37
N ILE A 199 -19.67 2.45 -6.77
CA ILE A 199 -18.21 2.32 -6.72
C ILE A 199 -17.67 3.22 -5.62
N ARG A 200 -16.96 2.61 -4.66
CA ARG A 200 -16.33 3.36 -3.57
C ARG A 200 -14.88 3.66 -3.91
N THR A 201 -14.48 4.93 -3.86
CA THR A 201 -13.08 5.32 -4.05
C THR A 201 -12.53 5.85 -2.75
N ASN A 202 -11.45 5.24 -2.27
CA ASN A 202 -10.75 5.63 -1.04
C ASN A 202 -9.26 5.78 -1.31
N CYS A 203 -8.56 6.36 -0.35
CA CYS A 203 -7.11 6.48 -0.41
C CYS A 203 -6.44 6.05 0.89
N VAL A 204 -5.18 5.66 0.79
CA VAL A 204 -4.27 5.47 1.92
C VAL A 204 -3.07 6.39 1.71
N ALA A 205 -2.73 7.14 2.75
CA ALA A 205 -1.63 8.11 2.77
C ALA A 205 -0.60 7.70 3.83
N PRO A 206 0.25 6.69 3.57
CA PRO A 206 1.25 6.28 4.53
C PRO A 206 2.47 7.22 4.53
#